data_AF-A0A2E8U649-F1
#
_entry.id   AF-A0A2E8U649-F1
#
_cell.length_a   1.000
_cell.length_b   1.000
_cell.length_c   1.000
_cell.angle_alpha   90.00
_cell.angle_beta   90.00
_cell.angle_gamma   90.00
#
_symmetry.space_group_name_H-M   'P 1'
#
loop_
_entity.id
_entity.type
_entity.pdbx_description
1 polymer ?
#
loop_
_entity_poly.entity_id
_entity_poly.type
_entity_poly.pdbx_seq_one_letter_code
_entity_poly.pdbx_strand_id
1 'polypeptide(L)'
;MNDEGTALLPLDEERVRDIIPLAQAYEIKAMDIRSIDNKVLLQLYGHLRTEAERVAARRSITVDLGEVSNAHPAIINEALRTGLHKQLVEHGIPTIDIGSSGGHDCAVFARQDVDSVMLFIRNDGSSHNPEELMKMADFTVAANILVSFLEDAFCGVEAEGA
;
A
#
# COMPACT_ATOMS: atom_id res chain seq x y z
N MET A 1 11.91 -25.70 -42.08
CA MET A 1 12.21 -24.87 -43.27
C MET A 1 10.91 -24.76 -44.03
N ASN A 2 10.16 -23.66 -43.95
CA ASN A 2 10.62 -22.28 -44.12
C ASN A 2 9.93 -21.35 -43.11
N ASP A 3 10.76 -20.62 -42.37
CA ASP A 3 10.39 -19.50 -41.53
C ASP A 3 10.75 -18.25 -42.33
N GLU A 4 9.81 -17.79 -43.17
CA GLU A 4 9.95 -16.48 -43.82
C GLU A 4 9.46 -15.42 -42.84
N GLY A 5 10.39 -14.99 -41.99
CA GLY A 5 10.20 -13.83 -41.13
C GLY A 5 9.84 -12.63 -41.99
N THR A 6 8.59 -12.18 -41.85
CA THR A 6 8.13 -10.89 -42.36
C THR A 6 8.99 -9.81 -41.69
N ALA A 7 10.04 -9.37 -42.38
CA ALA A 7 10.82 -8.22 -41.95
C ALA A 7 9.90 -6.99 -41.94
N LEU A 8 9.48 -6.59 -40.74
CA LEU A 8 8.81 -5.32 -40.55
C LEU A 8 9.80 -4.22 -40.93
N LEU A 9 9.57 -3.59 -42.09
CA LEU A 9 10.30 -2.40 -42.49
C LEU A 9 10.11 -1.34 -41.38
N PRO A 10 11.16 -0.58 -41.01
CA PRO A 10 11.04 0.47 -40.02
C PRO A 10 9.99 1.49 -40.49
N LEU A 11 8.98 1.73 -39.66
CA LEU A 11 7.94 2.70 -39.94
C LEU A 11 8.52 4.11 -39.67
N ASP A 12 8.59 4.94 -40.70
CA ASP A 12 8.84 6.38 -40.52
C ASP A 12 7.62 7.06 -39.86
N GLU A 13 7.85 8.17 -39.14
CA GLU A 13 6.80 8.87 -38.38
C GLU A 13 5.64 9.38 -39.25
N GLU A 14 5.87 9.55 -40.56
CA GLU A 14 4.89 10.06 -41.51
C GLU A 14 3.91 8.95 -41.91
N ARG A 15 4.38 7.71 -42.14
CA ARG A 15 3.55 6.53 -42.42
C ARG A 15 2.74 6.02 -41.23
N VAL A 16 3.19 6.25 -39.99
CA VAL A 16 2.44 5.86 -38.79
C VAL A 16 1.09 6.58 -38.70
N ARG A 17 0.98 7.80 -39.24
CA ARG A 17 -0.25 8.60 -39.19
C ARG A 17 -1.36 8.10 -40.12
N ASP A 18 -0.99 7.42 -41.20
CA ASP A 18 -1.92 6.90 -42.21
C ASP A 18 -2.27 5.41 -42.00
N ILE A 19 -1.70 4.78 -40.96
CA ILE A 19 -1.99 3.40 -40.57
C ILE A 19 -3.13 3.42 -39.56
N ILE A 20 -4.24 2.75 -39.87
CA ILE A 20 -5.26 2.37 -38.88
C ILE A 20 -4.60 1.33 -37.95
N PRO A 21 -4.32 1.64 -36.68
CA PRO A 21 -3.69 0.67 -35.79
C PRO A 21 -4.68 -0.46 -35.56
N LEU A 22 -4.32 -1.68 -35.97
CA LEU A 22 -5.01 -2.87 -35.50
C LEU A 22 -4.55 -3.05 -34.05
N ALA A 23 -5.41 -2.68 -33.09
CA ALA A 23 -5.04 -2.72 -31.67
C ALA A 23 -4.61 -4.14 -31.27
N GLN A 24 -3.31 -4.36 -31.11
CA GLN A 24 -2.79 -5.43 -30.27
C GLN A 24 -3.17 -5.06 -28.83
N ALA A 25 -3.77 -6.00 -28.12
CA ALA A 25 -4.27 -5.79 -26.77
C ALA A 25 -3.23 -5.10 -25.87
N TYR A 26 -3.67 -4.13 -25.07
CA TYR A 26 -2.86 -3.56 -24.00
C TYR A 26 -3.15 -4.33 -22.72
N GLU A 27 -2.11 -4.86 -22.09
CA GLU A 27 -2.22 -5.57 -20.81
C GLU A 27 -1.67 -4.69 -19.69
N ILE A 28 -2.51 -4.43 -18.68
CA ILE A 28 -2.09 -3.84 -17.41
C ILE A 28 -1.92 -4.99 -16.43
N LYS A 29 -0.70 -5.21 -15.94
CA LYS A 29 -0.38 -6.37 -15.09
C LYS A 29 -1.20 -6.43 -13.80
N ALA A 30 -1.41 -5.29 -13.15
CA ALA A 30 -2.19 -5.18 -11.93
C ALA A 30 -2.62 -3.74 -11.66
N MET A 31 -3.75 -3.57 -11.00
CA MET A 31 -4.18 -2.31 -10.40
C MET A 31 -4.36 -2.54 -8.90
N ASP A 32 -3.61 -1.80 -8.09
CA ASP A 32 -3.66 -1.86 -6.63
C ASP A 32 -4.35 -0.59 -6.10
N ILE A 33 -5.45 -0.79 -5.35
CA ILE A 33 -6.25 0.28 -4.78
C ILE A 33 -6.35 0.01 -3.28
N ARG A 34 -5.96 1.00 -2.46
CA ARG A 34 -5.87 0.87 -1.01
C ARG A 34 -6.70 1.93 -0.30
N SER A 35 -7.36 1.53 0.79
CA SER A 35 -8.07 2.41 1.73
C SER A 35 -8.09 1.75 3.10
N ILE A 36 -8.15 2.56 4.15
CA ILE A 36 -8.42 2.10 5.51
C ILE A 36 -9.90 1.74 5.73
N ASP A 37 -10.79 2.15 4.81
CA ASP A 37 -12.22 1.81 4.83
C ASP A 37 -12.57 0.90 3.64
N ASN A 38 -12.94 -0.34 3.95
CA ASN A 38 -13.36 -1.33 2.96
C ASN A 38 -14.63 -0.91 2.19
N LYS A 39 -15.53 -0.12 2.80
CA LYS A 39 -16.71 0.39 2.09
C LYS A 39 -16.31 1.33 0.96
N VAL A 40 -15.31 2.18 1.21
CA VAL A 40 -14.75 3.06 0.18
C VAL A 40 -14.12 2.26 -0.95
N LEU A 41 -13.39 1.17 -0.66
CA LEU A 41 -12.83 0.28 -1.69
C LEU A 41 -13.92 -0.34 -2.57
N LEU A 42 -14.97 -0.88 -1.96
CA LEU A 42 -16.07 -1.50 -2.70
C LEU A 42 -16.83 -0.48 -3.55
N GLN A 43 -17.03 0.74 -3.03
CA GLN A 43 -17.63 1.83 -3.79
C GLN A 43 -16.76 2.22 -4.98
N LEU A 44 -15.45 2.40 -4.77
CA LEU A 44 -14.51 2.77 -5.83
C LEU A 44 -14.40 1.68 -6.90
N TYR A 45 -14.39 0.41 -6.50
CA TYR A 45 -14.43 -0.72 -7.44
C TYR A 45 -15.72 -0.72 -8.28
N GLY A 46 -16.88 -0.42 -7.68
CA GLY A 46 -18.13 -0.26 -8.41
C GLY A 46 -18.08 0.88 -9.44
N HIS A 47 -17.45 2.01 -9.09
CA HIS A 47 -17.24 3.13 -10.02
C HIS A 47 -16.27 2.74 -11.15
N LEU A 48 -15.18 2.06 -10.83
CA LEU A 48 -14.21 1.57 -11.81
C LEU A 48 -14.88 0.68 -12.87
N ARG A 49 -15.73 -0.27 -12.44
CA ARG A 49 -16.47 -1.14 -13.36
C ARG A 49 -17.41 -0.36 -14.27
N THR A 50 -18.18 0.57 -13.69
CA THR A 50 -19.11 1.42 -14.45
C THR A 50 -18.36 2.25 -15.50
N GLU A 51 -17.22 2.83 -15.13
CA GLU A 51 -16.41 3.61 -16.06
C GLU A 51 -15.76 2.73 -17.14
N ALA A 52 -15.29 1.53 -16.79
CA ALA A 52 -14.76 0.57 -17.75
C ALA A 52 -15.81 0.20 -18.82
N GLU A 53 -17.04 -0.12 -18.41
CA GLU A 53 -18.16 -0.40 -19.31
C GLU A 53 -18.47 0.80 -20.22
N ARG A 54 -18.49 2.01 -19.66
CA ARG A 54 -18.77 3.24 -20.39
C ARG A 54 -17.69 3.54 -21.44
N VAL A 55 -16.41 3.36 -21.09
CA VAL A 55 -15.29 3.55 -22.02
C VAL A 55 -15.31 2.47 -23.10
N ALA A 56 -15.55 1.21 -22.73
CA ALA A 56 -15.67 0.08 -23.64
C ALA A 56 -16.71 0.34 -24.73
N ALA A 57 -17.92 0.72 -24.33
CA ALA A 57 -19.01 1.05 -25.27
C ALA A 57 -18.66 2.24 -26.17
N ARG A 58 -18.14 3.34 -25.60
CA ARG A 58 -17.81 4.56 -26.35
C ARG A 58 -16.69 4.35 -27.38
N ARG A 59 -15.73 3.48 -27.08
CA ARG A 59 -14.55 3.23 -27.93
C ARG A 59 -14.65 1.96 -28.76
N SER A 60 -15.75 1.19 -28.63
CA SER A 60 -15.92 -0.11 -29.28
C SER A 60 -14.76 -1.07 -28.98
N ILE A 61 -14.34 -1.11 -27.71
CA ILE A 61 -13.30 -2.02 -27.20
C ILE A 61 -13.89 -2.94 -26.14
N THR A 62 -13.19 -4.03 -25.83
CA THR A 62 -13.47 -4.85 -24.64
C THR A 62 -12.50 -4.47 -23.54
N VAL A 63 -12.97 -4.42 -22.30
CA VAL A 63 -12.14 -4.23 -21.11
C VAL A 63 -12.37 -5.42 -20.20
N ASP A 64 -11.33 -6.21 -19.96
CA ASP A 64 -11.32 -7.26 -18.95
C ASP A 64 -10.59 -6.73 -17.71
N LEU A 65 -11.28 -6.73 -16.57
CA LEU A 65 -10.71 -6.27 -15.29
C LEU A 65 -10.00 -7.39 -14.53
N GLY A 66 -10.05 -8.62 -15.02
CA GLY A 66 -9.39 -9.77 -14.40
C GLY A 66 -9.95 -10.17 -13.04
N GLU A 67 -9.18 -11.00 -12.33
CA GLU A 67 -9.52 -11.44 -10.98
C GLU A 67 -9.35 -10.33 -9.95
N VAL A 68 -10.22 -10.32 -8.94
CA VAL A 68 -10.20 -9.34 -7.87
C VAL A 68 -9.88 -10.00 -6.55
N SER A 69 -8.81 -9.54 -5.91
CA SER A 69 -8.52 -9.83 -4.51
C SER A 69 -8.97 -8.67 -3.63
N ASN A 70 -9.66 -8.95 -2.52
CA ASN A 70 -10.00 -7.94 -1.51
C ASN A 70 -9.38 -8.30 -0.15
N ALA A 71 -8.33 -7.57 0.22
CA ALA A 71 -7.72 -7.69 1.54
C ALA A 71 -8.34 -6.65 2.49
N HIS A 72 -9.04 -7.11 3.52
CA HIS A 72 -9.69 -6.22 4.49
C HIS A 72 -8.63 -5.40 5.27
N PRO A 73 -8.88 -4.11 5.56
CA PRO A 73 -8.01 -3.32 6.42
C PRO A 73 -7.78 -4.01 7.77
N ALA A 74 -6.53 -4.03 8.24
CA ALA A 74 -6.18 -4.51 9.57
C ALA A 74 -6.28 -3.33 10.55
N ILE A 75 -7.12 -3.48 11.58
CA ILE A 75 -7.30 -2.45 12.61
C ILE A 75 -6.30 -2.72 13.73
N ILE A 76 -5.47 -1.73 14.03
CA ILE A 76 -4.49 -1.79 15.14
C ILE A 76 -5.20 -1.64 16.49
N ASN A 77 -4.61 -2.21 17.55
CA ASN A 77 -5.17 -2.13 18.89
C ASN A 77 -5.14 -0.68 19.44
N GLU A 78 -6.27 -0.21 19.95
CA GLU A 78 -6.43 1.18 20.42
C GLU A 78 -5.67 1.49 21.71
N ALA A 79 -5.58 0.54 22.63
CA ALA A 79 -4.85 0.72 23.89
C ALA A 79 -3.33 0.84 23.62
N LEU A 80 -2.78 -0.04 22.77
CA LEU A 80 -1.38 0.04 22.36
C LEU A 80 -1.09 1.33 21.58
N ARG A 81 -1.99 1.75 20.68
CA ARG A 81 -1.87 3.03 19.97
C ARG A 81 -1.84 4.20 20.95
N THR A 82 -2.74 4.22 21.93
CA THR A 82 -2.81 5.26 22.96
C THR A 82 -1.55 5.30 23.82
N GLY A 83 -1.00 4.14 24.20
CA GLY A 83 0.25 4.06 24.94
C GLY A 83 1.44 4.63 24.16
N LEU A 84 1.55 4.34 22.85
CA LEU A 84 2.59 4.95 22.01
C LEU A 84 2.42 6.47 21.90
N HIS A 85 1.19 6.97 21.76
CA HIS A 85 0.91 8.40 21.76
C HIS A 85 1.36 9.08 23.06
N LYS A 86 1.07 8.46 24.21
CA LYS A 86 1.54 8.94 25.52
C LYS A 86 3.06 9.10 25.53
N GLN A 87 3.80 8.08 25.10
CA GLN A 87 5.26 8.12 25.08
C GLN A 87 5.81 9.22 24.15
N LEU A 88 5.24 9.37 22.95
CA LEU A 88 5.63 10.41 22.00
C LEU A 88 5.40 11.82 22.57
N VAL A 89 4.26 12.04 23.25
CA VAL A 89 3.93 13.32 23.89
C VAL A 89 4.87 13.63 25.05
N GLU A 90 5.17 12.65 25.92
CA GLU A 90 6.08 12.81 27.05
C GLU A 90 7.50 13.21 26.61
N HIS A 91 7.93 12.74 25.44
CA HIS A 91 9.22 13.08 24.84
C HIS A 91 9.18 14.32 23.94
N GLY A 92 8.03 15.01 23.84
CA GLY A 92 7.88 16.23 23.05
C GLY A 92 7.99 16.03 21.54
N ILE A 93 7.65 14.84 21.03
CA ILE A 93 7.73 14.49 19.61
C ILE A 93 6.38 14.74 18.94
N PRO A 94 6.27 15.64 17.95
CA PRO A 94 5.06 15.82 17.17
C PRO A 94 4.72 14.54 16.39
N THR A 95 3.47 14.10 16.46
CA THR A 95 2.99 12.88 15.82
C THR A 95 1.66 13.08 15.11
N ILE A 96 1.39 12.24 14.10
CA ILE A 96 0.13 12.14 13.38
C ILE A 96 -0.20 10.67 13.16
N ASP A 97 -1.49 10.34 13.14
CA ASP A 97 -1.94 9.00 12.76
C ASP A 97 -1.93 8.85 11.24
N ILE A 98 -1.31 7.77 10.76
CA ILE A 98 -1.26 7.40 9.35
C ILE A 98 -1.71 5.96 9.15
N GLY A 99 -2.40 5.69 8.03
CA GLY A 99 -2.64 4.33 7.56
C GLY A 99 -1.37 3.77 6.92
N SER A 100 -0.97 2.55 7.32
CA SER A 100 0.12 1.85 6.64
C SER A 100 -0.33 1.40 5.26
N SER A 101 0.33 1.90 4.21
CA SER A 101 0.03 1.47 2.85
C SER A 101 0.67 0.11 2.53
N GLY A 102 1.87 -0.18 3.05
CA GLY A 102 2.58 -1.43 2.83
C GLY A 102 2.04 -2.61 3.63
N GLY A 103 2.15 -3.81 3.08
CA GLY A 103 1.90 -5.04 3.83
C GLY A 103 2.99 -5.27 4.87
N HIS A 104 2.61 -5.42 6.13
CA HIS A 104 3.51 -5.75 7.25
C HIS A 104 2.93 -6.91 8.06
N ASP A 105 3.78 -7.69 8.74
CA ASP A 105 3.35 -8.84 9.54
C ASP A 105 2.36 -8.45 10.64
N CYS A 106 2.46 -7.20 11.15
CA CYS A 106 1.49 -6.61 12.06
C CYS A 106 0.04 -6.71 11.56
N ALA A 107 -0.20 -6.58 10.26
CA ALA A 107 -1.54 -6.71 9.68
C ALA A 107 -2.05 -8.17 9.72
N VAL A 108 -1.15 -9.15 9.62
CA VAL A 108 -1.48 -10.57 9.77
C VAL A 108 -1.84 -10.86 11.23
N PHE A 109 -1.02 -10.42 12.18
CA PHE A 109 -1.28 -10.59 13.61
C PHE A 109 -2.60 -9.96 14.06
N ALA A 110 -2.86 -8.71 13.66
CA ALA A 110 -4.13 -8.05 13.97
C ALA A 110 -5.35 -8.81 13.42
N ARG A 111 -5.24 -9.45 12.23
CA ARG A 111 -6.31 -10.28 11.66
C ARG A 111 -6.46 -11.64 12.35
N GLN A 112 -5.52 -12.03 13.19
CA GLN A 112 -5.59 -13.24 14.03
C GLN A 112 -5.90 -12.89 15.48
N ASP A 113 -6.50 -11.71 15.72
CA ASP A 113 -6.89 -11.21 17.04
C ASP A 113 -5.72 -11.07 18.02
N VAL A 114 -4.50 -10.87 17.49
CA VAL A 114 -3.31 -10.54 18.29
C VAL A 114 -3.16 -9.02 18.32
N ASP A 115 -3.16 -8.47 19.54
CA ASP A 115 -3.00 -7.03 19.76
C ASP A 115 -1.69 -6.53 19.14
N SER A 116 -1.83 -5.62 18.17
CA SER A 116 -0.71 -5.17 17.35
C SER A 116 -0.76 -3.66 17.13
N VAL A 117 0.41 -3.02 17.06
CA VAL A 117 0.58 -1.60 16.77
C VAL A 117 1.89 -1.40 16.01
N MET A 118 1.99 -0.30 15.26
CA MET A 118 3.21 0.07 14.54
C MET A 118 3.67 1.48 14.94
N LEU A 119 4.99 1.67 14.97
CA LEU A 119 5.64 2.98 15.04
C LEU A 119 6.39 3.20 13.73
N PHE A 120 6.04 4.25 13.00
CA PHE A 120 6.71 4.62 11.75
C PHE A 120 7.87 5.58 12.00
N ILE A 121 8.91 5.45 11.19
CA ILE A 121 10.06 6.36 11.14
C ILE A 121 10.02 7.08 9.80
N ARG A 122 10.36 8.38 9.79
CA ARG A 122 10.43 9.15 8.55
C ARG A 122 11.47 8.54 7.60
N ASN A 123 11.06 8.37 6.36
CA ASN A 123 11.90 7.95 5.25
C ASN A 123 11.81 9.05 4.18
N ASP A 124 12.92 9.74 3.95
CA ASP A 124 13.00 10.80 2.94
C ASP A 124 13.29 10.22 1.54
N GLY A 125 13.60 8.92 1.45
CA GLY A 125 13.64 8.15 0.21
C GLY A 125 12.35 7.37 -0.03
N SER A 126 12.14 6.90 -1.26
CA SER A 126 11.16 5.83 -1.49
C SER A 126 11.64 4.52 -0.84
N SER A 127 10.75 3.56 -0.60
CA SER A 127 11.13 2.22 -0.12
C SER A 127 11.40 1.24 -1.28
N HIS A 128 12.03 0.09 -1.00
CA HIS A 128 12.34 -0.97 -1.97
C HIS A 128 13.23 -0.53 -3.14
N ASN A 129 14.14 0.41 -2.89
CA ASN A 129 15.10 0.87 -3.88
C ASN A 129 16.40 1.31 -3.21
N PRO A 130 17.52 1.43 -3.94
CA PRO A 130 18.83 1.76 -3.36
C PRO A 130 18.91 3.16 -2.71
N GLU A 131 17.98 4.06 -3.00
CA GLU A 131 17.93 5.43 -2.46
C GLU A 131 17.08 5.53 -1.19
N GLU A 132 16.57 4.39 -0.68
CA GLU A 132 15.86 4.32 0.59
C GLU A 132 16.71 4.90 1.73
N LEU A 133 16.16 5.91 2.44
CA LEU A 133 16.96 6.72 3.35
C LEU A 133 16.18 7.13 4.60
N MET A 134 16.69 6.68 5.74
CA MET A 134 16.25 7.06 7.08
C MET A 134 17.34 7.88 7.78
N LYS A 135 16.95 8.96 8.46
CA LYS A 135 17.90 9.72 9.31
C LYS A 135 18.16 8.94 10.59
N MET A 136 19.44 8.71 10.91
CA MET A 136 19.82 8.00 12.15
C MET A 136 19.30 8.69 13.42
N ALA A 137 19.14 10.02 13.40
CA ALA A 137 18.54 10.74 14.52
C ALA A 137 17.07 10.32 14.74
N ASP A 138 16.29 10.16 13.67
CA ASP A 138 14.90 9.71 13.75
C ASP A 138 14.82 8.26 14.22
N PHE A 139 15.76 7.41 13.76
CA PHE A 139 15.88 6.04 14.23
C PHE A 139 16.12 5.95 15.74
N THR A 140 17.11 6.68 16.24
CA THR A 140 17.43 6.66 17.68
C THR A 140 16.25 7.13 18.52
N VAL A 141 15.55 8.18 18.08
CA VAL A 141 14.34 8.66 18.75
C VAL A 141 13.26 7.57 18.76
N ALA A 142 12.94 6.98 17.61
CA ALA A 142 11.91 5.95 17.52
C ALA A 142 12.25 4.69 18.34
N ALA A 143 13.52 4.27 18.35
CA ALA A 143 13.97 3.13 19.14
C ALA A 143 13.80 3.38 20.65
N ASN A 144 14.16 4.58 21.13
CA ASN A 144 13.98 4.94 22.53
C ASN A 144 12.49 4.97 22.91
N ILE A 145 11.64 5.56 22.07
CA ILE A 145 10.18 5.57 22.28
C ILE A 145 9.61 4.16 22.35
N LEU A 146 10.07 3.27 21.46
CA LEU A 146 9.62 1.88 21.46
C LEU A 146 10.03 1.17 22.76
N VAL A 147 11.25 1.38 23.25
CA VAL A 147 11.69 0.81 24.54
C VAL A 147 10.84 1.34 25.69
N SER A 148 10.70 2.66 25.83
CA SER A 148 9.90 3.27 26.90
C SER A 148 8.44 2.82 26.87
N PHE A 149 7.87 2.66 25.67
CA PHE A 149 6.53 2.10 25.50
C PHE A 149 6.44 0.66 25.98
N LEU A 150 7.39 -0.20 25.61
CA LEU A 150 7.38 -1.60 26.03
C LEU A 150 7.56 -1.73 27.55
N GLU A 151 8.38 -0.89 28.17
CA GLU A 151 8.56 -0.85 29.62
C GLU A 151 7.28 -0.41 30.34
N ASP A 152 6.65 0.69 29.92
CA ASP A 152 5.39 1.20 30.49
C ASP A 152 4.24 0.22 30.30
N ALA A 153 4.14 -0.41 29.11
CA ALA A 153 3.04 -1.30 28.77
C ALA A 153 3.16 -2.71 29.37
N PHE A 154 4.38 -3.22 29.57
CA PHE A 154 4.59 -4.64 29.89
C PHE A 154 5.55 -4.92 31.05
N CYS A 155 6.33 -3.95 31.50
CA CYS A 155 7.24 -4.12 32.64
C CYS A 155 6.73 -3.47 33.94
N GLY A 156 5.60 -2.76 33.87
CA GLY A 156 4.99 -2.05 35.00
C GLY A 156 3.72 -2.70 35.57
N VAL A 157 3.79 -3.97 36.03
CA VAL A 157 2.86 -4.52 37.03
C VAL A 157 3.66 -5.48 37.91
N GLU A 158 4.05 -5.05 39.11
CA GLU A 158 4.42 -6.01 40.15
C GLU A 158 3.20 -6.89 40.43
N ALA A 159 3.45 -8.20 40.56
CA ALA A 159 2.47 -9.18 40.95
C ALA A 159 1.96 -8.91 42.38
N GLU A 160 1.02 -7.99 42.53
CA GLU A 160 0.21 -7.91 43.75
C GLU A 160 -0.93 -8.92 43.66
N GLY A 161 -0.73 -10.08 44.27
CA GLY A 161 -1.82 -11.01 44.62
C GLY A 161 -1.62 -12.45 44.18
N ALA A 162 -0.71 -13.16 44.84
CA ALA A 162 -0.78 -14.61 45.04
C ALA A 162 -0.45 -14.93 46.50
#